data_AF-A0A7Y2G7Y1-F1
#
_entry.id   AF-A0A7Y2G7Y1-F1
#
_cell.length_a   1.000
_cell.length_b   1.000
_cell.length_c   1.000
_cell.angle_alpha   90.00
_cell.angle_beta   90.00
_cell.angle_gamma   90.00
#
_symmetry.space_group_name_H-M   'P 1'
#
loop_
_entity.id
_entity.type
_entity.pdbx_description
1 polymer ?
#
loop_
_entity_poly.entity_id
_entity_poly.type
_entity_poly.pdbx_seq_one_letter_code
_entity_poly.pdbx_strand_id
1 'polypeptide(L)'
;ALGFGPIAAYAAVTGEVLPLGAVHLLAAFTLLWVGGFDIIYATADEKFDRTSGLHSLPAALGSRNALWVAAAVHAVAFALLAWMTRGYLDGVFTWPLLGVVGGMLIAEHVLAHRVDLAFFRINAWLGFVVFALVWVGL
;
A
#
# COMPACT_ATOMS: atom_id res chain seq x y z
N ALA A 1 4.35 -11.85 2.05
CA ALA A 1 5.78 -11.62 2.36
C ALA A 1 6.08 -10.13 2.61
N LEU A 2 5.77 -9.23 1.67
CA LEU A 2 6.15 -7.80 1.74
C LEU A 2 5.62 -7.04 2.98
N GLY A 3 4.39 -7.33 3.43
CA GLY A 3 3.82 -6.69 4.63
C GLY A 3 4.60 -6.93 5.93
N PHE A 4 5.41 -7.99 6.02
CA PHE A 4 6.27 -8.26 7.18
C PHE A 4 7.60 -7.51 7.15
N GLY A 5 7.92 -6.80 6.07
CA GLY A 5 9.20 -6.09 5.90
C GLY A 5 9.56 -5.18 7.08
N PRO A 6 8.66 -4.29 7.53
CA PRO A 6 8.94 -3.42 8.68
C PRO A 6 9.21 -4.18 9.99
N ILE A 7 8.45 -5.24 10.26
CA ILE A 7 8.62 -6.07 11.47
C ILE A 7 9.95 -6.81 11.43
N ALA A 8 10.29 -7.41 10.27
CA ALA A 8 11.55 -8.12 10.09
C ALA A 8 12.76 -7.18 10.24
N ALA A 9 12.69 -5.97 9.66
CA ALA A 9 13.73 -4.97 9.80
C ALA A 9 13.91 -4.52 11.26
N TYR A 10 12.81 -4.29 11.98
CA TYR A 10 12.86 -3.97 13.40
C TYR A 10 13.53 -5.09 14.20
N ALA A 11 13.07 -6.33 14.05
CA ALA A 11 13.61 -7.48 14.78
C ALA A 11 15.10 -7.70 14.49
N ALA A 12 15.55 -7.47 13.26
CA ALA A 12 16.96 -7.57 12.89
C ALA A 12 17.85 -6.54 13.59
N VAL A 13 17.32 -5.35 13.89
CA VAL A 13 18.06 -4.26 14.55
C VAL A 13 17.99 -4.36 16.08
N THR A 14 16.82 -4.69 16.64
CA THR A 14 16.57 -4.65 18.08
C THR A 14 16.71 -6.01 18.78
N GLY A 15 16.61 -7.12 18.03
CA GLY A 15 16.48 -8.47 18.59
C GLY A 15 15.08 -8.79 19.13
N GLU A 16 14.11 -7.87 19.02
CA GLU A 16 12.74 -8.04 19.51
C GLU A 16 11.76 -8.37 18.37
N VAL A 17 10.98 -9.44 18.52
CA VAL A 17 10.06 -9.94 17.47
C VAL A 17 8.63 -9.41 17.54
N LEU A 18 8.27 -8.78 18.66
CA LEU A 18 6.93 -8.21 18.90
C LEU A 18 7.06 -6.70 19.15
N PRO A 19 7.39 -5.90 18.11
CA PRO A 19 7.35 -4.45 18.26
C PRO A 19 5.96 -4.00 18.74
N LEU A 20 5.84 -2.81 19.33
CA LEU A 20 4.52 -2.18 19.53
C LEU A 20 4.51 -0.83 18.83
N GLY A 21 3.32 -0.29 18.57
CA GLY A 21 3.15 1.06 18.03
C GLY A 21 3.48 1.21 16.54
N ALA A 22 4.40 2.14 16.20
CA ALA A 22 4.63 2.60 14.83
C ALA A 22 4.95 1.49 13.82
N VAL A 23 5.76 0.51 14.20
CA VAL A 23 6.20 -0.58 13.31
C VAL A 23 5.01 -1.46 12.88
N HIS A 24 4.05 -1.71 13.79
CA HIS A 24 2.84 -2.46 13.46
C HIS A 24 1.94 -1.71 12.50
N LEU A 25 1.79 -0.39 12.72
CA LEU A 25 1.03 0.46 11.81
C LEU A 25 1.67 0.52 10.42
N LEU A 26 3.00 0.63 10.36
CA LEU A 26 3.74 0.62 9.09
C LEU A 26 3.62 -0.72 8.37
N ALA A 27 3.74 -1.85 9.09
CA ALA A 27 3.57 -3.19 8.52
C ALA A 27 2.15 -3.41 8.00
N ALA A 28 1.13 -2.99 8.75
CA ALA A 28 -0.27 -3.09 8.33
C ALA A 28 -0.56 -2.19 7.12
N PHE A 29 -0.01 -0.96 7.09
CA PHE A 29 -0.03 -0.11 5.91
C PHE A 29 0.61 -0.82 4.70
N THR A 30 1.83 -1.35 4.84
CA THR A 30 2.52 -2.04 3.74
C THR A 30 1.74 -3.23 3.22
N LEU A 31 1.13 -4.02 4.11
CA LEU A 31 0.30 -5.16 3.73
C LEU A 31 -0.91 -4.71 2.90
N LEU A 32 -1.65 -3.71 3.37
CA LEU A 32 -2.87 -3.25 2.70
C LEU A 32 -2.56 -2.50 1.41
N TRP A 33 -1.52 -1.66 1.39
CA TRP A 33 -1.08 -1.00 0.15
C TRP A 33 -0.67 -2.03 -0.89
N VAL A 34 0.15 -3.02 -0.52
CA VAL A 34 0.54 -4.08 -1.45
C VAL A 34 -0.66 -4.90 -1.93
N GLY A 35 -1.56 -5.27 -1.02
CA GLY A 35 -2.77 -6.01 -1.38
C GLY A 35 -3.70 -5.20 -2.29
N GLY A 36 -3.84 -3.90 -2.07
CA GLY A 36 -4.70 -3.05 -2.89
C GLY A 36 -4.19 -2.90 -4.32
N PHE A 37 -2.88 -2.67 -4.52
CA PHE A 37 -2.33 -2.59 -5.87
C PHE A 37 -2.32 -3.94 -6.58
N ASP A 38 -2.15 -5.05 -5.84
CA ASP A 38 -2.21 -6.41 -6.41
C ASP A 38 -3.62 -6.74 -6.93
N ILE A 39 -4.67 -6.27 -6.24
CA ILE A 39 -6.06 -6.37 -6.74
C ILE A 39 -6.22 -5.60 -8.05
N ILE A 40 -5.66 -4.39 -8.15
CA ILE A 40 -5.71 -3.60 -9.39
C ILE A 40 -4.96 -4.34 -10.50
N TYR A 41 -3.77 -4.87 -10.22
CA TYR A 41 -2.97 -5.62 -11.18
C TYR A 41 -3.72 -6.83 -11.74
N ALA A 42 -4.39 -7.60 -10.88
CA ALA A 42 -5.16 -8.77 -11.28
C ALA A 42 -6.35 -8.45 -12.21
N THR A 43 -6.78 -7.19 -12.35
CA THR A 43 -7.85 -6.82 -13.28
C THR A 43 -7.47 -7.05 -14.74
N ALA A 44 -6.17 -6.97 -15.06
CA ALA A 44 -5.66 -7.25 -16.40
C ALA A 44 -5.87 -8.73 -16.81
N ASP A 45 -5.89 -9.64 -15.83
CA ASP A 45 -5.98 -11.09 -16.04
C ASP A 45 -7.39 -11.65 -15.81
N GLU A 46 -8.41 -10.81 -15.56
CA GLU A 46 -9.77 -11.25 -15.17
C GLU A 46 -10.32 -12.36 -16.08
N LYS A 47 -10.23 -12.18 -17.40
CA LYS A 47 -10.78 -13.12 -18.37
C LYS A 47 -10.04 -14.46 -18.31
N PHE A 48 -8.71 -14.41 -18.26
CA PHE A 48 -7.87 -15.60 -18.24
C PHE A 48 -8.09 -16.39 -16.96
N ASP A 49 -8.07 -15.71 -15.81
CA ASP A 49 -8.30 -16.33 -14.51
C ASP A 49 -9.66 -17.02 -14.45
N ARG A 50 -10.70 -16.36 -14.95
CA ARG A 50 -12.05 -16.93 -14.99
C ARG A 50 -12.15 -18.16 -15.86
N THR A 51 -11.53 -18.16 -17.04
CA THR A 51 -11.56 -19.32 -17.94
C THR A 51 -10.70 -20.48 -17.48
N SER A 52 -9.62 -20.17 -16.76
CA SER A 52 -8.65 -21.16 -16.27
C SER A 52 -8.99 -21.69 -14.86
N GLY A 53 -10.06 -21.17 -14.24
CA GLY A 53 -10.46 -21.56 -12.88
C GLY A 53 -9.52 -21.07 -11.78
N LEU A 54 -8.74 -20.01 -12.04
CA LEU A 54 -7.87 -19.39 -11.05
C LEU A 54 -8.69 -18.47 -10.14
N HIS A 55 -8.29 -18.41 -8.87
CA HIS A 55 -8.98 -17.63 -7.84
C HIS A 55 -8.34 -16.25 -7.68
N SER A 56 -8.93 -15.23 -8.32
CA SER A 56 -8.60 -13.83 -8.09
C SER A 56 -9.86 -13.00 -7.78
N LEU A 57 -9.70 -11.87 -7.11
CA LEU A 57 -10.81 -10.97 -6.78
C LEU A 57 -11.54 -10.46 -8.04
N PRO A 58 -10.84 -10.03 -9.11
CA PRO A 58 -11.47 -9.68 -10.38
C PRO A 58 -12.20 -10.86 -11.04
N ALA A 59 -11.65 -12.08 -10.99
CA ALA A 59 -12.35 -13.25 -11.52
C ALA A 59 -13.67 -13.54 -10.79
N ALA A 60 -13.70 -13.37 -9.46
CA ALA A 60 -14.87 -13.61 -8.62
C ALA A 60 -15.92 -12.49 -8.64
N LEU A 61 -15.49 -11.22 -8.62
CA LEU A 61 -16.37 -10.06 -8.44
C LEU A 61 -16.53 -9.20 -9.70
N GLY A 62 -15.70 -9.42 -10.72
CA GLY A 62 -15.52 -8.54 -11.88
C GLY A 62 -14.60 -7.35 -11.57
N SER A 63 -13.87 -6.86 -12.58
CA SER A 63 -12.89 -5.77 -12.43
C SER A 63 -13.47 -4.53 -11.74
N ARG A 64 -14.68 -4.11 -12.11
CA ARG A 64 -15.31 -2.91 -11.52
C ARG A 64 -15.47 -3.01 -10.00
N ASN A 65 -15.92 -4.16 -9.49
CA ASN A 65 -16.11 -4.35 -8.06
C ASN A 65 -14.77 -4.59 -7.35
N ALA A 66 -13.84 -5.29 -7.99
CA ALA A 66 -12.49 -5.46 -7.48
C ALA A 66 -11.78 -4.11 -7.28
N LEU A 67 -11.95 -3.15 -8.21
CA LEU A 67 -11.41 -1.79 -8.05
C LEU A 67 -12.02 -1.04 -6.86
N TRP A 68 -13.31 -1.22 -6.58
CA TRP A 68 -13.92 -0.66 -5.35
C TRP A 68 -13.33 -1.29 -4.08
N VAL A 69 -13.08 -2.60 -4.09
CA VAL A 69 -12.40 -3.28 -2.96
C VAL A 69 -10.98 -2.72 -2.80
N ALA A 70 -10.22 -2.59 -3.89
CA ALA A 70 -8.88 -2.00 -3.85
C ALA A 70 -8.89 -0.57 -3.31
N ALA A 71 -9.88 0.25 -3.69
CA ALA A 71 -10.03 1.61 -3.18
C ALA A 71 -10.31 1.64 -1.67
N ALA A 72 -11.19 0.76 -1.17
CA ALA A 72 -11.46 0.63 0.25
C ALA A 72 -10.20 0.17 1.03
N VAL A 73 -9.47 -0.82 0.49
CA VAL A 73 -8.21 -1.31 1.05
C VAL A 73 -7.15 -0.20 1.13
N HIS A 74 -6.97 0.59 0.06
CA HIS A 74 -6.06 1.74 0.06
C HIS A 74 -6.50 2.86 1.01
N ALA A 75 -7.81 3.10 1.16
CA ALA A 75 -8.30 4.07 2.13
C ALA A 75 -7.94 3.66 3.57
N VAL A 76 -8.08 2.38 3.91
CA VAL A 76 -7.67 1.85 5.23
C VAL A 76 -6.15 1.93 5.38
N ALA A 77 -5.38 1.55 4.35
CA ALA A 77 -3.92 1.69 4.36
C ALA A 77 -3.52 3.14 4.67
N PHE A 78 -4.06 4.10 3.93
CA PHE A 78 -3.77 5.52 4.12
C PHE A 78 -4.16 6.01 5.53
N ALA A 79 -5.29 5.57 6.06
CA ALA A 79 -5.72 5.91 7.43
C ALA A 79 -4.73 5.39 8.49
N LEU A 80 -4.20 4.17 8.33
CA LEU A 80 -3.18 3.63 9.22
C LEU A 80 -1.87 4.43 9.15
N LEU A 81 -1.45 4.82 7.95
CA LEU A 81 -0.26 5.66 7.79
C LEU A 81 -0.48 7.04 8.40
N ALA A 82 -1.65 7.65 8.22
CA ALA A 82 -2.00 8.92 8.84
C ALA A 82 -2.02 8.84 10.37
N TRP A 83 -2.54 7.74 10.93
CA TRP A 83 -2.50 7.47 12.36
C TRP A 83 -1.05 7.35 12.86
N MET A 84 -0.20 6.60 12.15
CA MET A 84 1.23 6.50 12.47
C MET A 84 1.88 7.89 12.47
N THR A 85 1.66 8.67 11.40
CA THR A 85 2.21 10.03 11.27
C THR A 85 1.78 10.92 12.44
N ARG A 86 0.49 10.92 12.79
CA ARG A 86 -0.04 11.77 13.88
C ARG A 86 0.53 11.43 15.25
N GLY A 87 0.82 10.16 15.51
CA GLY A 87 1.18 9.63 16.82
C GLY A 87 2.68 9.45 17.06
N TYR A 88 3.48 9.30 16.00
CA TYR A 88 4.88 8.90 16.10
C TYR A 88 5.86 9.79 15.33
N LEU A 89 5.38 10.70 14.49
CA LEU A 89 6.23 11.58 13.69
C LEU A 89 5.92 13.05 14.01
N ASP A 90 6.97 13.88 14.16
CA ASP A 90 6.85 15.28 14.54
C ASP A 90 7.53 16.26 13.55
N GLY A 91 8.27 15.75 12.58
CA GLY A 91 8.91 16.56 11.54
C GLY A 91 7.93 17.39 10.70
N VAL A 92 8.31 18.64 10.40
CA VAL A 92 7.45 19.62 9.68
C VAL A 92 7.01 19.16 8.29
N PHE A 93 7.80 18.30 7.64
CA PHE A 93 7.53 17.79 6.29
C PHE A 93 6.67 16.52 6.28
N THR A 94 6.30 15.97 7.43
CA THR A 94 5.53 14.71 7.53
C THR A 94 4.13 14.83 6.90
N TRP A 95 3.40 15.92 7.18
CA TRP A 95 2.07 16.17 6.62
C TRP A 95 2.07 16.43 5.11
N PRO A 96 2.97 17.29 4.56
CA PRO A 96 3.13 17.40 3.11
C PRO A 96 3.44 16.07 2.43
N LEU A 97 4.37 15.28 2.95
CA LEU A 97 4.72 13.98 2.37
C LEU A 97 3.56 12.98 2.47
N LEU A 98 2.80 12.99 3.56
CA LEU A 98 1.58 12.20 3.69
C LEU A 98 0.55 12.58 2.61
N GLY A 99 0.40 13.89 2.34
CA GLY A 99 -0.44 14.38 1.24
C GLY A 99 0.01 13.85 -0.13
N VAL A 100 1.33 13.79 -0.37
CA VAL A 100 1.89 13.19 -1.60
C VAL A 100 1.54 11.70 -1.70
N VAL A 101 1.68 10.93 -0.63
CA VAL A 101 1.29 9.51 -0.61
C VAL A 101 -0.19 9.34 -0.97
N GLY A 102 -1.08 10.15 -0.37
CA GLY A 102 -2.51 10.13 -0.69
C GLY A 102 -2.79 10.46 -2.16
N GLY A 103 -2.11 11.48 -2.70
CA GLY A 103 -2.20 11.83 -4.12
C GLY A 103 -1.74 10.71 -5.05
N MET A 104 -0.68 9.99 -4.68
CA MET A 104 -0.18 8.85 -5.46
C MET A 104 -1.15 7.67 -5.46
N LEU A 105 -1.76 7.35 -4.31
CA LEU A 105 -2.81 6.30 -4.23
C LEU A 105 -4.04 6.66 -5.08
N ILE A 106 -4.44 7.94 -5.12
CA ILE A 106 -5.52 8.39 -5.99
C ILE A 106 -5.11 8.27 -7.46
N ALA A 107 -3.90 8.71 -7.82
CA ALA A 107 -3.40 8.64 -9.19
C ALA A 107 -3.37 7.19 -9.70
N GLU A 108 -2.98 6.25 -8.84
CA GLU A 108 -3.01 4.82 -9.14
C GLU A 108 -4.41 4.32 -9.53
N HIS A 109 -5.45 4.69 -8.77
CA HIS A 109 -6.84 4.33 -9.10
C HIS A 109 -7.33 4.98 -10.39
N VAL A 110 -6.89 6.20 -10.70
CA VAL A 110 -7.19 6.86 -11.98
C VAL A 110 -6.53 6.10 -13.14
N LEU A 111 -5.31 5.58 -12.94
CA LEU A 111 -4.56 4.81 -13.93
C LEU A 111 -4.91 3.31 -13.94
N ALA A 112 -5.83 2.85 -13.09
CA ALA A 112 -6.15 1.42 -12.95
C ALA A 112 -6.64 0.75 -14.25
N HIS A 113 -7.15 1.53 -15.21
CA HIS A 113 -7.55 1.04 -16.53
C HIS A 113 -6.35 0.73 -17.47
N ARG A 114 -5.14 1.13 -17.10
CA ARG A 114 -3.87 0.90 -17.81
C ARG A 114 -2.82 0.40 -16.82
N VAL A 115 -2.87 -0.89 -16.54
CA VAL A 115 -1.86 -1.57 -15.72
C VAL A 115 -0.57 -1.75 -16.56
N ASP A 116 0.18 -0.66 -16.72
CA ASP A 116 1.41 -0.59 -17.51
C ASP A 116 2.62 -0.13 -16.66
N LEU A 117 3.74 0.18 -17.31
CA LEU A 117 4.95 0.67 -16.66
C LEU A 117 4.71 1.93 -15.78
N ALA A 118 3.72 2.76 -16.09
CA ALA A 118 3.41 3.95 -15.30
C ALA A 118 2.81 3.57 -13.94
N PHE A 119 1.93 2.56 -13.91
CA PHE A 119 1.37 2.02 -12.66
C PHE A 119 2.47 1.48 -11.74
N PHE A 120 3.38 0.68 -12.29
CA PHE A 120 4.53 0.15 -11.53
C PHE A 120 5.45 1.27 -11.03
N ARG A 121 5.67 2.31 -11.83
CA ARG A 121 6.46 3.48 -11.41
C ARG A 121 5.81 4.21 -10.24
N ILE A 122 4.49 4.38 -10.21
CA ILE A 122 3.80 5.01 -9.07
C ILE A 122 4.10 4.23 -7.80
N ASN A 123 3.92 2.91 -7.82
CA ASN A 123 4.14 2.09 -6.63
C ASN A 123 5.62 2.04 -6.19
N ALA A 124 6.55 2.00 -7.14
CA ALA A 124 7.98 2.08 -6.83
C ALA A 124 8.33 3.41 -6.13
N TRP A 125 7.85 4.54 -6.66
CA TRP A 125 8.08 5.85 -6.04
C TRP A 125 7.35 6.00 -4.70
N LEU A 126 6.16 5.41 -4.54
CA LEU A 126 5.39 5.49 -3.31
C LEU A 126 6.19 4.94 -2.12
N GLY A 127 6.90 3.81 -2.33
CA GLY A 127 7.80 3.25 -1.33
C GLY A 127 8.90 4.23 -0.89
N PHE A 128 9.53 4.93 -1.83
CA PHE A 128 10.55 5.94 -1.51
C PHE A 128 9.97 7.17 -0.80
N VAL A 129 8.76 7.58 -1.15
CA VAL A 129 8.08 8.70 -0.46
C VAL A 129 7.72 8.30 0.97
N VAL A 130 7.22 7.08 1.20
CA VAL A 130 6.96 6.56 2.55
C VAL A 130 8.25 6.46 3.37
N PHE A 131 9.35 6.01 2.75
CA PHE A 131 10.66 6.04 3.40
C PHE A 131 11.08 7.46 3.81
N ALA A 132 10.95 8.44 2.91
CA ALA A 132 11.27 9.83 3.21
C ALA A 132 10.37 10.42 4.31
N LEU A 133 9.08 10.06 4.32
CA LEU A 133 8.12 10.44 5.35
C LEU A 133 8.56 9.95 6.72
N VAL A 134 8.97 8.68 6.83
CA VAL A 134 9.47 8.11 8.08
C VAL A 134 10.79 8.77 8.48
N TRP A 135 11.74 8.88 7.54
CA TRP A 135 13.07 9.45 7.82
C TRP A 135 13.00 10.88 8.35
N VAL A 136 12.25 11.75 7.69
CA VAL A 136 12.18 13.19 8.05
C VAL A 136 11.24 13.43 9.24
N GLY A 137 10.41 12.45 9.58
CA GLY A 137 9.48 12.52 10.69
C GLY A 137 10.03 12.03 12.02
N LEU A 138 11.17 11.34 12.02
CA LEU A 138 11.95 10.95 13.20
C LEU A 138 12.90 12.07 13.63
#